data_AF-A0A1I0FQ44-F1
#
_entry.id   AF-A0A1I0FQ44-F1
#
_cell.length_a   1.000
_cell.length_b   1.000
_cell.length_c   1.000
_cell.angle_alpha   90.00
_cell.angle_beta   90.00
_cell.angle_gamma   90.00
#
_symmetry.space_group_name_H-M   'P 1'
#
loop_
_entity.id
_entity.type
_entity.pdbx_description
1 polymer ?
#
loop_
_entity_poly.entity_id
_entity_poly.type
_entity_poly.pdbx_seq_one_letter_code
_entity_poly.pdbx_strand_id
1 'polypeptide(L)' 'MIRDYVIKIYLTPDKTECPDSPYYWCLLVLYEDWCNEGSGWAKTPEIAFQDGYRYYQDTIL' A
#
# COMPACT_ATOMS: atom_id res chain seq x y z
N MET A 1 -17.99 2.13 14.42
CA MET A 1 -17.69 0.84 13.78
C MET A 1 -16.18 0.78 13.64
N ILE A 2 -15.52 -0.19 14.27
CA ILE A 2 -14.06 -0.34 14.13
C ILE A 2 -13.82 -0.89 12.73
N ARG A 3 -12.97 -0.20 11.95
CA ARG A 3 -12.55 -0.63 10.61
C ARG A 3 -11.14 -1.17 10.72
N ASP A 4 -10.92 -2.36 10.19
CA ASP A 4 -9.59 -2.95 10.15
C ASP A 4 -8.87 -2.50 8.89
N TYR A 5 -7.64 -2.00 9.04
CA TYR A 5 -6.80 -1.54 7.95
C TYR A 5 -5.56 -2.42 7.84
N VAL A 6 -5.17 -2.75 6.60
CA VAL A 6 -3.98 -3.55 6.29
C VAL A 6 -3.16 -2.84 5.22
N ILE A 7 -1.87 -2.64 5.49
CA ILE A 7 -0.91 -2.23 4.47
C ILE A 7 -0.27 -3.51 3.91
N LYS A 8 -0.50 -3.80 2.63
CA LYS A 8 0.09 -4.94 1.93
C LYS A 8 1.24 -4.48 1.05
N ILE A 9 2.42 -5.05 1.28
CA ILE A 9 3.63 -4.78 0.48
C ILE A 9 3.97 -6.01 -0.35
N TYR A 10 4.20 -5.80 -1.64
CA TYR A 10 4.66 -6.84 -2.55
C TYR A 10 6.18 -6.84 -2.53
N LEU A 11 6.78 -7.91 -2.00
CA LEU A 11 8.24 -8.04 -1.85
C LEU A 11 8.94 -8.48 -3.13
N THR A 12 8.19 -8.90 -4.14
CA THR A 12 8.72 -9.21 -5.47
C THR A 12 8.64 -7.96 -6.34
N PRO A 13 9.76 -7.49 -6.91
CA PRO A 13 9.75 -6.31 -7.76
C PRO A 13 9.08 -6.60 -9.11
N ASP A 14 8.14 -5.75 -9.51
CA ASP A 14 7.57 -5.72 -10.85
C ASP A 14 8.18 -4.56 -11.66
N LYS A 15 9.25 -4.91 -12.39
CA LYS A 15 9.94 -3.98 -13.29
C LYS A 15 9.25 -3.82 -14.64
N THR A 16 8.22 -4.62 -14.93
CA THR A 16 7.48 -4.53 -16.19
C THR A 16 6.49 -3.37 -16.15
N GLU A 17 5.84 -3.18 -15.01
CA GLU A 17 4.88 -2.10 -14.76
C GLU A 17 5.58 -0.80 -14.30
N CYS A 18 6.51 -0.89 -13.34
CA CYS A 18 7.21 0.29 -12.81
C CYS A 18 8.74 0.07 -12.68
N PRO A 19 9.51 0.31 -13.77
CA PRO A 19 10.95 0.02 -13.79
C PRO A 19 11.76 0.73 -12.69
N ASP A 20 11.41 1.99 -12.39
CA ASP A 20 12.17 2.84 -11.45
C ASP A 20 11.75 2.66 -9.98
N SER A 21 10.56 2.11 -9.74
CA SER A 21 9.95 1.92 -8.42
C SER A 21 9.15 0.60 -8.37
N PRO A 22 9.81 -0.57 -8.44
CA PRO A 22 9.13 -1.80 -8.80
C PRO A 22 8.37 -2.48 -7.63
N TYR A 23 8.32 -1.89 -6.45
CA TYR A 23 7.63 -2.49 -5.30
C TYR A 23 6.27 -1.85 -5.10
N TYR A 24 5.21 -2.64 -5.33
CA TYR A 24 3.84 -2.21 -5.16
C TYR A 24 3.41 -2.28 -3.69
N TRP A 25 2.60 -1.31 -3.26
CA TRP A 25 1.89 -1.34 -1.99
C TRP A 25 0.41 -0.97 -2.17
N CYS A 26 -0.45 -1.49 -1.30
CA CYS A 26 -1.82 -1.01 -1.17
C CYS A 26 -2.28 -0.97 0.30
N LEU A 27 -3.17 -0.03 0.59
CA LEU A 27 -3.94 0.08 1.82
C LEU A 27 -5.30 -0.57 1.58
N LEU A 28 -5.61 -1.60 2.38
CA LEU A 28 -6.87 -2.30 2.36
C LEU A 28 -7.67 -1.96 3.61
N VAL A 29 -8.98 -1.88 3.48
CA VAL A 29 -9.92 -1.75 4.61
C VAL A 29 -10.94 -2.87 4.54
N LEU A 30 -11.31 -3.41 5.70
CA LEU A 30 -12.37 -4.41 5.82
C LEU A 30 -13.73 -3.71 5.99
N TYR A 31 -14.57 -3.79 4.95
CA TYR A 31 -16.00 -3.48 5.03
C TYR A 31 -16.78 -4.80 5.13
N GLU A 32 -17.42 -5.24 4.04
CA GLU A 32 -17.96 -6.59 3.87
C GLU A 32 -16.91 -7.56 3.28
N ASP A 33 -15.91 -6.99 2.58
CA ASP A 33 -14.72 -7.65 2.05
C ASP A 33 -13.54 -6.65 2.10
N TRP A 34 -12.34 -7.09 1.71
CA TRP A 34 -11.15 -6.25 1.60
C TRP A 34 -11.25 -5.33 0.38
N CYS A 35 -11.40 -4.04 0.61
CA CYS A 35 -11.42 -3.02 -0.43
C CYS A 35 -10.12 -2.21 -0.45
N ASN A 36 -9.64 -1.87 -1.64
CA ASN A 36 -8.47 -1.01 -1.81
C ASN A 36 -8.86 0.47 -1.66
N GLU A 37 -8.25 1.15 -0.70
CA GLU A 37 -8.47 2.57 -0.38
C GLU A 37 -7.29 3.46 -0.81
N GLY A 38 -6.20 2.87 -1.29
CA GLY A 38 -5.01 3.60 -1.70
C GLY A 38 -3.91 2.66 -2.13
N SER A 39 -3.12 3.07 -3.13
CA SER A 39 -1.98 2.26 -3.58
C SER A 39 -0.92 3.09 -4.27
N GLY A 40 0.26 2.50 -4.41
CA GLY A 40 1.39 3.14 -5.06
C GLY A 40 2.55 2.20 -5.32
N TRP A 41 3.62 2.79 -5.84
CA TRP A 41 4.84 2.12 -6.26
C TRP A 41 6.05 2.79 -5.60
N ALA A 42 7.00 1.99 -5.13
CA ALA A 42 8.17 2.48 -4.41
C ALA A 42 9.45 1.76 -4.82
N LYS A 43 10.59 2.41 -4.54
CA LYS A 43 11.93 1.91 -4.90
C LYS A 43 12.37 0.69 -4.10
N THR A 44 11.90 0.57 -2.85
CA THR A 44 12.19 -0.56 -1.97
C THR A 44 10.94 -0.93 -1.17
N PRO A 45 10.85 -2.16 -0.63
CA PRO A 45 9.76 -2.56 0.25
C PRO A 45 9.59 -1.65 1.49
N GLU A 46 10.69 -1.17 2.07
CA GLU A 46 10.67 -0.29 3.23
C GLU A 46 10.06 1.07 2.90
N ILE A 47 10.41 1.64 1.74
CA ILE A 47 9.79 2.88 1.26
C ILE A 47 8.31 2.63 0.94
N ALA A 48 7.96 1.48 0.36
CA ALA A 48 6.58 1.11 0.07
C ALA A 48 5.73 1.07 1.36
N PHE A 49 6.28 0.50 2.44
CA PHE A 49 5.64 0.53 3.76
C PHE A 49 5.51 1.95 4.32
N GLN A 50 6.57 2.76 4.25
CA GLN A 50 6.54 4.15 4.74
C GLN A 50 5.51 4.99 3.99
N ASP A 51 5.42 4.85 2.67
CA ASP A 51 4.47 5.58 1.84
C ASP A 51 3.03 5.12 2.11
N GLY A 52 2.79 3.82 2.23
CA GLY A 52 1.47 3.30 2.61
C GLY A 52 1.03 3.73 4.02
N TYR A 53 1.97 3.74 4.97
CA TYR A 53 1.70 4.23 6.33
C TYR A 53 1.43 5.73 6.35
N ARG A 54 2.21 6.52 5.61
CA ARG A 54 1.97 7.97 5.45
C ARG A 54 0.61 8.23 4.82
N TYR A 55 0.23 7.48 3.79
CA TYR A 55 -1.09 7.60 3.17
C TYR A 55 -2.23 7.38 4.17
N TYR A 56 -2.11 6.36 5.03
CA TYR A 56 -3.05 6.12 6.11
C TYR A 56 -3.13 7.31 7.08
N GLN A 57 -1.98 7.86 7.48
CA GLN A 57 -1.93 9.00 8.39
C GLN A 57 -2.54 10.28 7.80
N ASP A 58 -2.31 10.55 6.51
CA ASP A 58 -2.73 11.80 5.88
C ASP A 58 -4.19 11.78 5.40
N THR A 59 -4.75 10.59 5.13
CA THR A 59 -6.05 10.44 4.46
C THR A 59 -7.14 9.84 5.34
N ILE A 60 -6.76 8.99 6.30
CA ILE A 60 -7.71 8.17 7.07
C ILE A 60 -7.77 8.56 8.54
N LEU A 61 -6.62 8.90 9.15
CA LEU A 61 -6.56 9.44 10.52
C LEU A 61 -6.99 10.91 10.56
#